data_AF-A0A9Q1FK96-F1
#
_entry.id   AF-A0A9Q1FK96-F1
#
_cell.length_a   1.000
_cell.length_b   1.000
_cell.length_c   1.000
_cell.angle_alpha   90.00
_cell.angle_beta   90.00
_cell.angle_gamma   90.00
#
_symmetry.space_group_name_H-M   'P 1'
#
loop_
_entity.id
_entity.type
_entity.pdbx_description
1 polymer ?
#
loop_
_entity_poly.entity_id
_entity_poly.type
_entity_poly.pdbx_seq_one_letter_code
_entity_poly.pdbx_strand_id
1 'polypeptide(L)'
;MFLPVFSHFSVLATAITSVLSALLLLAVSRQLWTFRWTITRDKECKLPLPEGSMGWPLVGETFHWLFQGSSFHISRREKYGNVFKTHLLGKPVIRVTGAENIRKILLGEHNLVCTQWPQSTRIILGPNTLVNSVGDLHKQKRKGYQIPKGWSVMYSIRDTHETAAAYQSPELFDPDRFGFERDETTVKLWEIYIIRGRDSSCPKPLPPGTMGLPFLGETLQMVLQRRKFLRIKRQKYGCIYKTHLFGNPTVRVMGAENVRQILLAEHKLVAVQWPASVRMILGSDTLSNLHGPQHKNKKRAITKAFSREALENYVPVIQEEVRTTVTDWLQSESGVLVYPEVKRLMFRIAMRILLGFESKQIKTDEPDLVEAFEEMTNNLFSLPIDVPFSGLYRGLRARDFIHSKIEENLKKKMENCVDESKHRDALQLLIDNCRQNEELVSMREIKESATELLFGCYETTASTATSLVMFLSMHLDVVLRVRRELREKDLLDVYSHDKRLNIELLEQLKYTGCVIKETLRINPPVPGGFRVALKTFVLNGYQIPKGWNVIYSICDTHDVTDVFPDRQEFRPERFMTTSPSTSSRFSYIPFGGGARRLSKWMLAKIKKGRYYEERYPIVQ
;
A
#
# COMPACT_ATOMS: atom_id res chain seq x y z
N MET A 1 23.16 49.26 -31.54
CA MET A 1 23.31 49.17 -30.07
C MET A 1 22.01 49.70 -29.47
N PHE A 2 21.50 49.11 -28.39
CA PHE A 2 20.16 49.30 -27.80
C PHE A 2 19.03 48.50 -28.46
N LEU A 3 18.79 47.26 -28.00
CA LEU A 3 17.49 46.56 -27.98
C LEU A 3 17.52 45.14 -27.36
N PRO A 4 18.18 44.89 -26.18
CA PRO A 4 17.77 43.74 -25.36
C PRO A 4 17.40 44.07 -23.91
N VAL A 5 17.41 45.35 -23.50
CA VAL A 5 17.12 45.72 -22.10
C VAL A 5 15.61 45.87 -21.81
N PHE A 6 14.78 46.07 -22.84
CA PHE A 6 13.33 46.31 -22.68
C PHE A 6 12.49 45.04 -22.43
N SER A 7 12.96 43.85 -22.79
CA SER A 7 12.17 42.61 -22.65
C SER A 7 12.12 42.10 -21.20
N HIS A 8 13.25 42.13 -20.48
CA HIS A 8 13.31 41.68 -19.08
C HIS A 8 12.56 42.63 -18.14
N PHE A 9 12.62 43.95 -18.38
CA PHE A 9 11.84 44.93 -17.62
C PHE A 9 10.33 44.77 -17.85
N SER A 10 9.92 44.48 -19.09
CA SER A 10 8.53 44.22 -19.43
C SER A 10 8.01 42.95 -18.75
N VAL A 11 8.76 41.84 -18.81
CA VAL A 11 8.38 40.58 -18.14
C VAL A 11 8.33 40.74 -16.63
N LEU A 12 9.30 41.43 -16.02
CA LEU A 12 9.31 41.69 -14.59
C LEU A 12 8.15 42.61 -14.18
N ALA A 13 7.85 43.64 -14.96
CA ALA A 13 6.71 44.52 -14.74
C ALA A 13 5.37 43.77 -14.90
N THR A 14 5.28 42.82 -15.82
CA THR A 14 4.07 41.99 -16.01
C THR A 14 3.91 40.97 -14.86
N ALA A 15 5.01 40.41 -14.36
CA ALA A 15 5.01 39.55 -13.18
C ALA A 15 4.61 40.34 -11.91
N ILE A 16 5.14 41.55 -11.74
CA ILE A 16 4.81 42.41 -10.59
C ILE A 16 3.35 42.87 -10.67
N THR A 17 2.87 43.29 -11.84
CA THR A 17 1.46 43.71 -12.00
C THR A 17 0.48 42.55 -11.84
N SER A 18 0.82 41.34 -12.29
CA SER A 18 -0.02 40.16 -12.05
C SER A 18 -0.07 39.74 -10.58
N VAL A 19 1.07 39.80 -9.87
CA VAL A 19 1.11 39.53 -8.42
C VAL A 19 0.33 40.59 -7.64
N LEU A 20 0.49 41.88 -7.97
CA LEU A 20 -0.26 42.96 -7.34
C LEU A 20 -1.76 42.84 -7.63
N SER A 21 -2.15 42.45 -8.85
CA SER A 21 -3.54 42.23 -9.22
C SER A 21 -4.15 41.03 -8.49
N ALA A 22 -3.38 39.95 -8.31
CA ALA A 22 -3.80 38.78 -7.54
C ALA A 22 -3.95 39.11 -6.05
N LEU A 23 -3.03 39.90 -5.47
CA LEU A 23 -3.13 40.37 -4.09
C LEU A 23 -4.32 41.31 -3.89
N LEU A 24 -4.58 42.20 -4.85
CA LEU A 24 -5.75 43.08 -4.83
C LEU A 24 -7.05 42.27 -4.94
N LEU A 25 -7.12 41.30 -5.85
CA LEU A 25 -8.26 40.38 -5.98
C LEU A 25 -8.49 39.57 -4.70
N LEU A 26 -7.43 39.09 -4.05
CA LEU A 26 -7.53 38.40 -2.76
C LEU A 26 -8.01 39.33 -1.65
N ALA A 27 -7.53 40.57 -1.59
CA ALA A 27 -7.95 41.57 -0.62
C ALA A 27 -9.43 41.97 -0.83
N VAL A 28 -9.83 42.24 -2.07
CA VAL A 28 -11.21 42.57 -2.44
C VAL A 28 -12.13 41.37 -2.22
N SER A 29 -11.72 40.17 -2.60
CA SER A 29 -12.49 38.93 -2.33
C SER A 29 -12.69 38.74 -0.82
N ARG A 30 -11.64 38.96 -0.02
CA ARG A 30 -11.73 38.89 1.44
C ARG A 30 -12.67 39.96 2.00
N GLN A 31 -12.61 41.20 1.51
CA GLN A 31 -13.50 42.27 1.95
C GLN A 31 -14.97 42.04 1.53
N LEU A 32 -15.21 41.65 0.28
CA LEU A 32 -16.54 41.28 -0.22
C LEU A 32 -17.10 40.08 0.53
N TRP A 33 -16.25 39.11 0.89
CA TRP A 33 -16.62 37.98 1.71
C TRP A 33 -17.03 38.43 3.12
N THR A 34 -16.26 39.29 3.78
CA THR A 34 -16.66 39.87 5.07
C THR A 34 -17.95 40.70 4.96
N PHE A 35 -18.10 41.46 3.88
CA PHE A 35 -19.25 42.33 3.63
C PHE A 35 -20.55 41.53 3.41
N ARG A 36 -20.46 40.42 2.68
CA ARG A 36 -21.57 39.46 2.47
C ARG A 36 -22.16 39.00 3.80
N TRP A 37 -21.32 38.74 4.80
CA TRP A 37 -21.78 38.26 6.10
C TRP A 37 -22.44 39.35 6.95
N THR A 38 -21.94 40.59 6.87
CA THR A 38 -22.63 41.75 7.48
C THR A 38 -23.98 42.03 6.86
N ILE A 39 -24.18 41.74 5.56
CA ILE A 39 -25.49 41.87 4.88
C ILE A 39 -26.48 40.80 5.34
N THR A 40 -26.02 39.58 5.66
CA THR A 40 -26.90 38.51 6.18
C THR A 40 -27.38 38.74 7.62
N ARG A 41 -27.00 39.86 8.25
CA ARG A 41 -27.44 40.24 9.58
C ARG A 41 -28.90 40.69 9.55
N ASP A 42 -29.67 40.23 10.54
CA ASP A 42 -31.02 40.75 10.78
C ASP A 42 -30.94 42.25 11.10
N LYS A 43 -31.64 43.08 10.31
CA LYS A 43 -31.56 44.54 10.42
C LYS A 43 -32.28 45.09 11.65
N GLU A 44 -33.19 44.30 12.25
CA GLU A 44 -33.98 44.74 13.42
C GLU A 44 -33.27 44.47 14.77
N CYS A 45 -32.19 43.69 14.78
CA CYS A 45 -31.47 43.33 15.99
C CYS A 45 -30.27 44.26 16.25
N LYS A 46 -30.25 44.90 17.43
CA LYS A 46 -29.21 45.87 17.82
C LYS A 46 -27.97 45.25 18.49
N LEU A 47 -27.95 43.93 18.72
CA LEU A 47 -26.84 43.25 19.41
C LEU A 47 -25.67 42.92 18.44
N PRO A 48 -24.40 42.99 18.90
CA PRO A 48 -23.25 42.62 18.07
C PRO A 48 -23.17 41.11 17.84
N LEU A 49 -22.58 40.71 16.72
CA LEU A 49 -22.22 39.31 16.48
C LEU A 49 -21.07 38.89 17.40
N PRO A 50 -21.00 37.61 17.81
CA PRO A 50 -19.86 37.10 18.55
C PRO A 50 -18.53 37.32 17.81
N GLU A 51 -17.46 37.52 18.57
CA GLU A 51 -16.11 37.60 18.02
C GLU A 51 -15.70 36.27 17.39
N GLY A 52 -14.69 36.28 16.51
CA GLY A 52 -14.19 35.06 15.88
C GLY A 52 -13.78 35.21 14.42
N SER A 53 -13.15 34.16 13.89
CA SER A 53 -12.54 34.13 12.56
C SER A 53 -13.41 33.37 11.57
N MET A 54 -13.73 33.98 10.43
CA MET A 54 -14.45 33.30 9.35
C MET A 54 -13.53 32.54 8.37
N GLY A 55 -12.21 32.55 8.62
CA GLY A 55 -11.22 31.83 7.83
C GLY A 55 -11.15 32.25 6.35
N TRP A 56 -10.72 31.33 5.49
CA TRP A 56 -10.58 31.57 4.05
C TRP A 56 -11.95 31.59 3.34
N PRO A 57 -12.08 32.31 2.21
CA PRO A 57 -13.30 32.24 1.38
C PRO A 57 -13.65 30.79 1.03
N LEU A 58 -14.95 30.44 1.05
CA LEU A 58 -15.54 29.12 0.75
C LEU A 58 -15.24 27.98 1.74
N VAL A 59 -13.99 27.80 2.18
CA VAL A 59 -13.60 26.68 3.06
C VAL A 59 -13.48 27.07 4.53
N GLY A 60 -13.43 28.37 4.84
CA GLY A 60 -13.35 28.89 6.20
C GLY A 60 -12.14 28.38 6.96
N GLU A 61 -12.38 27.92 8.20
CA GLU A 61 -11.36 27.30 9.06
C GLU A 61 -11.41 25.75 9.01
N THR A 62 -12.13 25.16 8.05
CA THR A 62 -12.38 23.71 7.99
C THR A 62 -11.10 22.86 8.01
N PHE A 63 -10.06 23.27 7.29
CA PHE A 63 -8.79 22.54 7.29
C PHE A 63 -8.06 22.66 8.63
N HIS A 64 -8.04 23.85 9.23
CA HIS A 64 -7.48 24.01 10.58
C HIS A 64 -8.21 23.12 11.59
N TRP A 65 -9.53 23.05 11.51
CA TRP A 65 -10.33 22.18 12.34
C TRP A 65 -10.03 20.68 12.10
N LEU A 66 -9.92 20.23 10.85
CA LEU A 66 -9.59 18.84 10.51
C LEU A 66 -8.19 18.42 10.98
N PHE A 67 -7.19 19.30 10.88
CA PHE A 67 -5.82 18.99 11.28
C PHE A 67 -5.59 19.13 12.79
N GLN A 68 -6.25 20.09 13.45
CA GLN A 68 -6.05 20.38 14.87
C GLN A 68 -7.03 19.63 15.80
N GLY A 69 -8.15 19.12 15.28
CA GLY A 69 -9.12 18.37 16.09
C GLY A 69 -9.65 19.16 17.28
N SER A 70 -9.62 18.58 18.47
CA SER A 70 -10.09 19.23 19.72
C SER A 70 -9.32 20.50 20.07
N SER A 71 -8.02 20.57 19.77
CA SER A 71 -7.19 21.75 20.03
C SER A 71 -7.62 22.99 19.25
N PHE A 72 -8.30 22.81 18.12
CA PHE A 72 -8.92 23.91 17.37
C PHE A 72 -9.91 24.68 18.26
N HIS A 73 -10.82 23.95 18.93
CA HIS A 73 -11.88 24.56 19.72
C HIS A 73 -11.34 25.25 20.98
N ILE A 74 -10.34 24.65 21.62
CA ILE A 74 -9.68 25.20 22.82
C ILE A 74 -8.99 26.53 22.46
N SER A 75 -8.14 26.52 21.43
CA SER A 75 -7.41 27.71 20.98
C SER A 75 -8.33 28.89 20.61
N ARG A 76 -9.49 28.62 20.01
CA ARG A 76 -10.45 29.68 19.63
C ARG A 76 -11.27 30.14 20.83
N ARG A 77 -11.57 29.26 21.80
CA ARG A 77 -12.20 29.65 23.07
C ARG A 77 -11.30 30.55 23.89
N GLU A 78 -10.02 30.20 24.03
CA GLU A 78 -9.03 31.03 24.74
C GLU A 78 -8.90 32.41 24.09
N LYS A 79 -9.01 32.48 22.76
CA LYS A 79 -8.83 33.72 22.00
C LYS A 79 -10.07 34.60 21.88
N TYR A 80 -11.25 34.00 21.74
CA TYR A 80 -12.50 34.71 21.41
C TYR A 80 -13.61 34.52 22.46
N GLY A 81 -13.31 33.80 23.55
CA GLY A 81 -14.25 33.51 24.63
C GLY A 81 -15.18 32.33 24.35
N ASN A 82 -16.15 32.16 25.25
CA ASN A 82 -17.04 31.00 25.27
C ASN A 82 -18.07 30.96 24.13
N VAL A 83 -18.28 32.07 23.42
CA VAL A 83 -19.19 32.18 22.28
C VAL A 83 -18.43 32.87 21.16
N PHE A 84 -18.19 32.17 20.05
CA PHE A 84 -17.46 32.73 18.93
C PHE A 84 -18.00 32.27 17.57
N LYS A 85 -17.81 33.10 16.54
CA LYS A 85 -18.16 32.77 15.15
C LYS A 85 -17.00 32.09 14.43
N THR A 86 -17.33 31.14 13.55
CA THR A 86 -16.38 30.51 12.63
C THR A 86 -17.09 30.06 11.35
N HIS A 87 -16.34 29.50 10.40
CA HIS A 87 -16.87 28.95 9.16
C HIS A 87 -16.31 27.56 8.94
N LEU A 88 -17.17 26.53 9.03
CA LEU A 88 -16.78 25.13 8.96
C LEU A 88 -17.66 24.40 7.94
N LEU A 89 -17.06 23.49 7.18
CA LEU A 89 -17.73 22.64 6.19
C LEU A 89 -18.58 23.45 5.19
N GLY A 90 -18.08 24.60 4.76
CA GLY A 90 -18.78 25.45 3.79
C GLY A 90 -19.94 26.27 4.37
N LYS A 91 -20.12 26.30 5.70
CA LYS A 91 -21.20 27.03 6.36
C LYS A 91 -20.70 27.93 7.49
N PRO A 92 -21.35 29.07 7.72
CA PRO A 92 -21.08 29.90 8.89
C PRO A 92 -21.67 29.25 10.14
N VAL A 93 -20.88 29.22 11.21
CA VAL A 93 -21.17 28.52 12.46
C VAL A 93 -20.96 29.45 13.65
N ILE A 94 -21.90 29.47 14.60
CA ILE A 94 -21.66 30.02 15.94
C ILE A 94 -21.33 28.86 16.87
N ARG A 95 -20.13 28.88 17.45
CA ARG A 95 -19.68 27.90 18.43
C ARG A 95 -19.97 28.43 19.82
N VAL A 96 -20.63 27.62 20.64
CA VAL A 96 -20.96 27.95 22.02
C VAL A 96 -20.43 26.89 22.98
N THR A 97 -19.78 27.36 24.03
CA THR A 97 -19.11 26.56 25.07
C THR A 97 -19.45 27.10 26.45
N GLY A 98 -19.25 26.29 27.50
CA GLY A 98 -19.62 26.61 28.88
C GLY A 98 -21.04 26.20 29.25
N ALA A 99 -21.20 25.63 30.45
CA ALA A 99 -22.43 24.98 30.90
C ALA A 99 -23.66 25.88 30.86
N GLU A 100 -23.53 27.16 31.24
CA GLU A 100 -24.67 28.09 31.28
C GLU A 100 -25.17 28.48 29.87
N ASN A 101 -24.26 28.66 28.91
CA ASN A 101 -24.61 29.02 27.54
C ASN A 101 -25.19 27.82 26.78
N ILE A 102 -24.62 26.64 26.99
CA ILE A 102 -25.12 25.38 26.43
C ILE A 102 -26.52 25.09 26.98
N ARG A 103 -26.73 25.29 28.29
CA ARG A 103 -28.06 25.17 28.92
C ARG A 103 -29.07 26.13 28.29
N LYS A 104 -28.70 27.38 28.00
CA LYS A 104 -29.59 28.34 27.30
C LYS A 104 -29.93 27.91 25.86
N ILE A 105 -29.00 27.29 25.13
CA ILE A 105 -29.22 26.79 23.76
C ILE A 105 -30.10 25.55 23.76
N LEU A 106 -29.82 24.58 24.65
CA LEU A 106 -30.60 23.35 24.79
C LEU A 106 -32.03 23.64 25.27
N LEU A 107 -32.19 24.55 26.24
CA LEU A 107 -33.51 24.99 26.69
C LEU A 107 -34.24 25.89 25.67
N GLY A 108 -33.51 26.44 24.70
CA GLY A 108 -34.03 27.23 23.58
C GLY A 108 -34.18 26.46 22.26
N GLU A 109 -33.88 25.16 22.26
CA GLU A 109 -33.98 24.28 21.10
C GLU A 109 -35.43 24.26 20.61
N HIS A 110 -35.62 24.47 19.31
CA HIS A 110 -36.90 24.67 18.61
C HIS A 110 -37.54 26.08 18.66
N ASN A 111 -36.98 27.05 19.41
CA ASN A 111 -37.41 28.46 19.38
C ASN A 111 -36.34 29.44 18.84
N LEU A 112 -35.05 29.17 19.10
CA LEU A 112 -33.92 30.03 18.71
C LEU A 112 -32.91 29.32 17.79
N VAL A 113 -32.82 27.99 17.89
CA VAL A 113 -31.95 27.12 17.09
C VAL A 113 -32.71 25.87 16.67
N CYS A 114 -32.35 25.31 15.52
CA CYS A 114 -32.76 23.96 15.13
C CYS A 114 -31.54 23.05 15.03
N THR A 115 -31.71 21.79 15.38
CA THR A 115 -30.70 20.76 15.20
C THR A 115 -30.49 20.58 13.70
N GLN A 116 -29.32 20.98 13.19
CA GLN A 116 -29.03 20.97 11.76
C GLN A 116 -27.82 20.11 11.46
N TRP A 117 -28.07 18.93 10.90
CA TRP A 117 -27.02 18.00 10.47
C TRP A 117 -26.43 18.39 9.10
N PRO A 118 -25.17 18.00 8.81
CA PRO A 118 -24.59 18.13 7.47
C PRO A 118 -25.49 17.48 6.41
N GLN A 119 -25.50 18.04 5.20
CA GLN A 119 -26.38 17.57 4.12
C GLN A 119 -26.18 16.08 3.79
N SER A 120 -24.94 15.60 3.84
CA SER A 120 -24.60 14.18 3.71
C SER A 120 -25.33 13.31 4.74
N THR A 121 -25.41 13.77 5.99
CA THR A 121 -26.07 13.06 7.09
C THR A 121 -27.59 13.05 6.91
N ARG A 122 -28.18 14.15 6.44
CA ARG A 122 -29.62 14.22 6.13
C ARG A 122 -30.04 13.33 4.96
N ILE A 123 -29.20 13.23 3.92
CA ILE A 123 -29.42 12.32 2.79
C ILE A 123 -29.38 10.86 3.25
N ILE A 124 -28.43 10.52 4.13
CA ILE A 124 -28.25 9.15 4.64
C ILE A 124 -29.39 8.72 5.58
N LEU A 125 -29.84 9.62 6.45
CA LEU A 125 -30.91 9.32 7.41
C LEU A 125 -32.31 9.34 6.79
N GLY A 126 -32.50 10.07 5.68
CA GLY A 126 -33.80 10.24 5.04
C GLY A 126 -34.70 11.27 5.75
N PRO A 127 -35.71 11.83 5.06
CA PRO A 127 -36.46 12.98 5.54
C PRO A 127 -37.39 12.70 6.75
N ASN A 128 -37.73 11.44 7.02
CA ASN A 128 -38.78 11.05 7.97
C ASN A 128 -38.27 10.49 9.32
N THR A 129 -37.00 10.67 9.66
CA THR A 129 -36.47 10.23 10.96
C THR A 129 -36.83 11.21 12.07
N LEU A 130 -36.98 10.72 13.30
CA LEU A 130 -37.20 11.54 14.52
C LEU A 130 -36.17 12.67 14.68
N VAL A 131 -34.95 12.45 14.19
CA VAL A 131 -33.82 13.38 14.19
C VAL A 131 -33.98 14.53 13.17
N ASN A 132 -34.92 14.40 12.21
CA ASN A 132 -35.19 15.33 11.12
C ASN A 132 -36.59 15.99 11.19
N SER A 133 -37.44 15.64 12.17
CA SER A 133 -38.76 16.23 12.39
C SER A 133 -38.70 17.47 13.28
N VAL A 134 -39.33 18.59 12.87
CA VAL A 134 -39.47 19.83 13.68
C VAL A 134 -40.93 20.31 13.61
N GLY A 135 -41.54 20.62 14.76
CA GLY A 135 -42.96 21.03 14.80
C GLY A 135 -43.52 21.29 16.21
N ASP A 136 -44.80 21.64 16.25
CA ASP A 136 -45.58 22.31 17.32
C ASP A 136 -45.72 21.59 18.68
N LEU A 137 -45.01 20.49 18.94
CA LEU A 137 -45.19 19.70 20.16
C LEU A 137 -44.39 20.19 21.39
N HIS A 138 -43.70 21.34 21.33
CA HIS A 138 -42.87 21.82 22.45
C HIS A 138 -42.80 23.35 22.58
N LYS A 139 -43.98 24.00 22.64
CA LYS A 139 -44.08 25.42 22.99
C LYS A 139 -44.28 25.61 24.50
N GLN A 140 -43.36 26.31 25.18
CA GLN A 140 -43.62 27.61 25.84
C GLN A 140 -42.40 28.25 26.57
N LYS A 141 -42.10 29.50 26.15
CA LYS A 141 -41.45 30.65 26.83
C LYS A 141 -40.07 30.54 27.52
N ARG A 142 -39.05 31.25 26.98
CA ARG A 142 -38.33 32.45 27.55
C ARG A 142 -37.06 32.82 26.72
N LYS A 143 -36.59 34.07 26.83
CA LYS A 143 -35.64 34.81 25.94
C LYS A 143 -34.14 34.51 26.14
N GLY A 144 -33.34 34.60 25.06
CA GLY A 144 -31.88 34.88 25.13
C GLY A 144 -31.06 34.58 23.85
N TYR A 145 -30.50 35.64 23.23
CA TYR A 145 -29.62 35.71 22.04
C TYR A 145 -30.16 35.19 20.68
N GLN A 146 -29.90 35.95 19.60
CA GLN A 146 -30.45 35.70 18.25
C GLN A 146 -29.35 35.31 17.26
N ILE A 147 -29.50 34.15 16.61
CA ILE A 147 -28.62 33.67 15.54
C ILE A 147 -29.17 34.15 14.19
N PRO A 148 -28.34 34.68 13.27
CA PRO A 148 -28.81 35.10 11.95
C PRO A 148 -29.43 33.93 11.16
N LYS A 149 -30.50 34.20 10.40
CA LYS A 149 -31.16 33.18 9.57
C LYS A 149 -30.16 32.52 8.62
N GLY A 150 -30.06 31.19 8.67
CA GLY A 150 -29.18 30.37 7.83
C GLY A 150 -27.83 30.00 8.43
N TRP A 151 -27.52 30.44 9.66
CA TRP A 151 -26.31 30.06 10.38
C TRP A 151 -26.53 28.83 11.25
N SER A 152 -25.54 27.93 11.30
CA SER A 152 -25.61 26.73 12.14
C SER A 152 -25.04 27.02 13.53
N VAL A 153 -25.63 26.43 14.57
CA VAL A 153 -25.11 26.52 15.94
C VAL A 153 -24.50 25.19 16.33
N MET A 154 -23.30 25.24 16.88
CA MET A 154 -22.56 24.06 17.30
C MET A 154 -22.19 24.20 18.78
N TYR A 155 -22.52 23.20 19.59
CA TYR A 155 -22.17 23.13 21.01
C TYR A 155 -21.54 21.76 21.32
N SER A 156 -20.78 21.62 22.41
CA SER A 156 -20.26 20.32 22.89
C SER A 156 -20.51 20.15 24.38
N ILE A 157 -21.00 18.98 24.76
CA ILE A 157 -21.31 18.60 26.15
C ILE A 157 -20.03 18.20 26.91
N ARG A 158 -18.92 17.85 26.23
CA ARG A 158 -17.65 17.52 26.90
C ARG A 158 -17.03 18.68 27.67
N ASP A 159 -17.35 19.91 27.29
CA ASP A 159 -16.74 21.13 27.84
C ASP A 159 -17.30 21.56 29.22
N THR A 160 -18.21 20.79 29.81
CA THR A 160 -18.79 21.08 31.14
C THR A 160 -18.06 20.39 32.30
N HIS A 161 -17.13 19.46 32.01
CA HIS A 161 -16.46 18.64 33.03
C HIS A 161 -15.12 19.20 33.55
N GLU A 162 -14.67 20.38 33.10
CA GLU A 162 -13.44 21.02 33.59
C GLU A 162 -13.69 21.98 34.77
N THR A 163 -14.40 21.50 35.79
CA THR A 163 -14.23 22.01 37.17
C THR A 163 -13.44 20.97 37.94
N ALA A 164 -12.13 21.22 38.03
CA ALA A 164 -11.11 20.32 38.56
C ALA A 164 -11.21 20.12 40.09
N ALA A 165 -11.29 18.87 40.56
CA ALA A 165 -10.89 18.46 41.93
C ALA A 165 -10.77 16.93 42.13
N ALA A 166 -10.61 16.11 41.08
CA ALA A 166 -10.40 14.67 41.24
C ALA A 166 -9.33 14.20 40.25
N TYR A 167 -8.51 13.25 40.68
CA TYR A 167 -7.38 12.63 39.96
C TYR A 167 -6.03 13.36 40.11
N GLN A 168 -5.48 13.28 41.32
CA GLN A 168 -4.03 13.14 41.52
C GLN A 168 -3.63 11.69 41.21
N SER A 169 -2.75 11.46 40.22
CA SER A 169 -1.71 10.39 40.14
C SER A 169 -1.23 10.18 38.68
N PRO A 170 0.07 10.02 38.37
CA PRO A 170 0.62 10.03 37.01
C PRO A 170 0.79 8.65 36.33
N GLU A 171 0.00 7.64 36.68
CA GLU A 171 0.17 6.26 36.15
C GLU A 171 -0.90 5.79 35.14
N LEU A 172 -1.87 6.63 34.78
CA LEU A 172 -2.90 6.32 33.77
C LEU A 172 -2.69 7.12 32.48
N PHE A 173 -1.68 6.76 31.69
CA PHE A 173 -1.66 7.12 30.28
C PHE A 173 -2.42 6.06 29.48
N ASP A 174 -3.73 6.30 29.29
CA ASP A 174 -4.59 5.52 28.41
C ASP A 174 -4.64 6.18 27.01
N PRO A 175 -4.03 5.57 25.97
CA PRO A 175 -4.06 6.11 24.61
C PRO A 175 -5.46 6.08 23.98
N ASP A 176 -6.44 5.36 24.54
CA ASP A 176 -7.84 5.37 24.07
C ASP A 176 -8.58 6.66 24.50
N ARG A 177 -8.02 7.44 25.44
CA ARG A 177 -8.57 8.73 25.90
C ARG A 177 -8.43 9.88 24.88
N PHE A 178 -7.57 9.72 23.88
CA PHE A 178 -7.38 10.69 22.79
C PHE A 178 -8.17 10.34 21.51
N GLY A 179 -9.23 9.54 21.65
CA GLY A 179 -10.22 9.37 20.59
C GLY A 179 -10.87 10.70 20.21
N PHE A 180 -10.59 11.18 19.00
CA PHE A 180 -11.38 12.22 18.32
C PHE A 180 -12.86 11.93 18.55
N GLU A 181 -13.60 12.89 19.10
CA GLU A 181 -15.03 12.74 19.38
C GLU A 181 -15.78 12.65 18.03
N ARG A 182 -16.15 11.42 17.64
CA ARG A 182 -16.82 11.11 16.38
C ARG A 182 -18.33 11.20 16.58
N ASP A 183 -18.99 11.88 15.66
CA ASP A 183 -20.45 11.96 15.51
C ASP A 183 -21.14 10.60 15.80
N GLU A 184 -22.01 10.57 16.82
CA GLU A 184 -22.75 9.41 17.32
C GLU A 184 -23.49 8.64 16.22
N THR A 185 -23.95 9.35 15.19
CA THR A 185 -24.66 8.79 14.05
C THR A 185 -23.72 8.01 13.13
N THR A 186 -22.53 8.56 12.92
CA THR A 186 -21.48 7.92 12.13
C THR A 186 -20.93 6.71 12.89
N VAL A 187 -20.85 6.77 14.22
CA VAL A 187 -20.49 5.62 15.07
C VAL A 187 -21.54 4.52 14.95
N LYS A 188 -22.85 4.84 15.06
CA LYS A 188 -23.92 3.83 14.91
C LYS A 188 -23.96 3.21 13.52
N LEU A 189 -23.83 3.99 12.45
CA LEU A 189 -23.79 3.47 11.08
C LEU A 189 -22.53 2.63 10.83
N TRP A 190 -21.39 3.03 11.40
CA TRP A 190 -20.16 2.27 11.33
C TRP A 190 -20.25 0.98 12.13
N GLU A 191 -20.84 1.00 13.33
CA GLU A 191 -21.14 -0.19 14.11
C GLU A 191 -22.12 -1.10 13.37
N ILE A 192 -23.17 -0.56 12.75
CA ILE A 192 -24.09 -1.33 11.90
C ILE A 192 -23.35 -1.93 10.70
N TYR A 193 -22.45 -1.20 10.05
CA TYR A 193 -21.61 -1.72 8.97
C TYR A 193 -20.71 -2.87 9.45
N ILE A 194 -20.10 -2.73 10.63
CA ILE A 194 -19.26 -3.75 11.26
C ILE A 194 -20.08 -4.99 11.67
N ILE A 195 -21.27 -4.77 12.26
CA ILE A 195 -22.18 -5.83 12.73
C ILE A 195 -22.82 -6.55 11.53
N ARG A 196 -23.24 -5.83 10.49
CA ARG A 196 -23.72 -6.42 9.22
C ARG A 196 -22.62 -7.12 8.43
N GLY A 197 -21.36 -6.77 8.68
CA GLY A 197 -20.21 -7.48 8.12
C GLY A 197 -20.03 -8.89 8.69
N ARG A 198 -20.67 -9.22 9.83
CA ARG A 198 -20.69 -10.56 10.40
C ARG A 198 -21.71 -11.43 9.67
N ASP A 199 -21.36 -12.69 9.44
CA ASP A 199 -22.31 -13.70 9.01
C ASP A 199 -23.11 -14.21 10.22
N SER A 200 -24.41 -13.95 10.23
CA SER A 200 -25.33 -14.38 11.31
C SER A 200 -25.55 -15.88 11.33
N SER A 201 -25.32 -16.59 10.22
CA SER A 201 -25.43 -18.05 10.16
C SER A 201 -24.24 -18.75 10.81
N CYS A 202 -23.13 -18.05 11.04
CA CYS A 202 -21.94 -18.60 11.68
C CYS A 202 -21.89 -18.23 13.17
N PRO A 203 -21.93 -19.22 14.10
CA PRO A 203 -21.97 -18.94 15.53
C PRO A 203 -20.64 -18.37 16.07
N LYS A 204 -19.53 -18.57 15.35
CA LYS A 204 -18.20 -18.09 15.77
C LYS A 204 -18.13 -16.56 15.77
N PRO A 205 -17.33 -15.93 16.66
CA PRO A 205 -17.15 -14.49 16.65
C PRO A 205 -16.24 -14.03 15.50
N LEU A 206 -16.28 -12.74 15.18
CA LEU A 206 -15.25 -12.12 14.33
C LEU A 206 -13.89 -12.12 15.05
N PRO A 207 -12.76 -12.11 14.33
CA PRO A 207 -11.44 -11.94 14.93
C PRO A 207 -11.37 -10.68 15.82
N PRO A 208 -10.52 -10.68 16.85
CA PRO A 208 -10.26 -9.47 17.64
C PRO A 208 -9.67 -8.37 16.76
N GLY A 209 -9.77 -7.10 17.16
CA GLY A 209 -9.18 -5.98 16.42
C GLY A 209 -10.13 -4.80 16.20
N THR A 210 -9.59 -3.73 15.62
CA THR A 210 -10.28 -2.44 15.46
C THR A 210 -10.43 -2.09 13.99
N MET A 211 -11.59 -1.57 13.63
CA MET A 211 -11.91 -1.19 12.25
C MET A 211 -11.49 0.25 11.92
N GLY A 212 -10.97 1.01 12.88
CA GLY A 212 -10.46 2.37 12.64
C GLY A 212 -11.57 3.39 12.35
N LEU A 213 -11.24 4.38 11.52
CA LEU A 213 -12.17 5.43 11.07
C LEU A 213 -13.19 4.88 10.07
N PRO A 214 -14.43 5.41 10.04
CA PRO A 214 -15.38 5.08 8.99
C PRO A 214 -14.79 5.29 7.59
N PHE A 215 -14.96 4.30 6.70
CA PHE A 215 -14.49 4.24 5.31
C PHE A 215 -12.96 4.25 5.11
N LEU A 216 -12.21 5.08 5.82
CA LEU A 216 -10.74 5.14 5.74
C LEU A 216 -10.07 3.98 6.50
N GLY A 217 -10.75 3.48 7.52
CA GLY A 217 -10.24 2.45 8.39
C GLY A 217 -8.99 2.86 9.15
N GLU A 218 -7.98 2.00 9.10
CA GLU A 218 -6.65 2.21 9.68
C GLU A 218 -5.59 2.41 8.58
N THR A 219 -6.02 2.62 7.33
CA THR A 219 -5.13 2.69 6.16
C THR A 219 -4.07 3.77 6.31
N LEU A 220 -4.45 4.98 6.73
CA LEU A 220 -3.50 6.09 6.91
C LEU A 220 -2.50 5.79 8.03
N GLN A 221 -2.97 5.19 9.13
CA GLN A 221 -2.10 4.80 10.24
C GLN A 221 -1.10 3.73 9.79
N MET A 222 -1.53 2.75 9.00
CA MET A 222 -0.66 1.73 8.42
C MET A 222 0.39 2.35 7.47
N VAL A 223 0.00 3.31 6.62
CA VAL A 223 0.94 3.98 5.70
C VAL A 223 1.99 4.81 6.46
N LEU A 224 1.57 5.57 7.48
CA LEU A 224 2.46 6.42 8.27
C LEU A 224 3.38 5.62 9.20
N GLN A 225 2.86 4.58 9.87
CA GLN A 225 3.60 3.81 10.88
C GLN A 225 4.26 2.53 10.32
N ARG A 226 3.90 2.08 9.12
CA ARG A 226 4.49 0.94 8.40
C ARG A 226 4.62 -0.32 9.27
N ARG A 227 5.85 -0.83 9.47
CA ARG A 227 6.13 -2.02 10.29
C ARG A 227 5.71 -1.85 11.75
N LYS A 228 5.77 -0.63 12.30
CA LYS A 228 5.37 -0.36 13.69
C LYS A 228 3.88 -0.64 13.91
N PHE A 229 3.03 -0.27 12.94
CA PHE A 229 1.59 -0.57 13.00
C PHE A 229 1.34 -2.07 13.09
N LEU A 230 1.96 -2.85 12.18
CA LEU A 230 1.79 -4.31 12.15
C LEU A 230 2.26 -4.97 13.46
N ARG A 231 3.42 -4.54 14.00
CA ARG A 231 3.96 -5.04 15.26
C ARG A 231 3.03 -4.78 16.45
N ILE A 232 2.53 -3.54 16.59
CA ILE A 232 1.62 -3.17 17.69
C ILE A 232 0.33 -3.98 17.61
N LYS A 233 -0.27 -4.11 16.42
CA LYS A 233 -1.51 -4.87 16.23
C LYS A 233 -1.32 -6.35 16.56
N ARG A 234 -0.20 -6.94 16.11
CA ARG A 234 0.16 -8.32 16.42
C ARG A 234 0.32 -8.55 17.92
N GLN A 235 1.02 -7.65 18.63
CA GLN A 235 1.18 -7.74 20.08
C GLN A 235 -0.15 -7.61 20.83
N LYS A 236 -1.07 -6.75 20.36
CA LYS A 236 -2.37 -6.51 21.02
C LYS A 236 -3.40 -7.61 20.72
N TYR A 237 -3.45 -8.14 19.50
CA TYR A 237 -4.54 -9.01 19.03
C TYR A 237 -4.12 -10.42 18.63
N GLY A 238 -2.81 -10.72 18.59
CA GLY A 238 -2.28 -12.03 18.25
C GLY A 238 -2.19 -12.31 16.74
N CYS A 239 -2.22 -13.60 16.39
CA CYS A 239 -1.94 -14.09 15.03
C CYS A 239 -3.10 -13.95 14.03
N ILE A 240 -4.28 -13.53 14.50
CA ILE A 240 -5.44 -13.30 13.64
C ILE A 240 -6.22 -12.11 14.18
N TYR A 241 -6.41 -11.07 13.36
CA TYR A 241 -7.13 -9.89 13.78
C TYR A 241 -7.83 -9.17 12.63
N LYS A 242 -8.95 -8.51 12.93
CA LYS A 242 -9.70 -7.66 12.00
C LYS A 242 -9.17 -6.23 12.02
N THR A 243 -9.23 -5.61 10.85
CA THR A 243 -8.94 -4.20 10.61
C THR A 243 -9.70 -3.75 9.36
N HIS A 244 -9.59 -2.48 9.00
CA HIS A 244 -10.13 -1.94 7.77
C HIS A 244 -9.02 -1.25 7.00
N LEU A 245 -8.65 -1.81 5.86
CA LEU A 245 -7.52 -1.37 5.05
C LEU A 245 -7.95 -1.23 3.60
N PHE A 246 -7.44 -0.19 2.93
CA PHE A 246 -7.70 0.08 1.51
C PHE A 246 -9.20 0.11 1.18
N GLY A 247 -10.00 0.73 2.05
CA GLY A 247 -11.45 0.87 1.87
C GLY A 247 -12.27 -0.40 2.13
N ASN A 248 -11.66 -1.47 2.65
CA ASN A 248 -12.35 -2.75 2.82
C ASN A 248 -12.12 -3.39 4.21
N PRO A 249 -13.13 -4.08 4.77
CA PRO A 249 -12.96 -4.96 5.92
C PRO A 249 -11.91 -6.03 5.62
N THR A 250 -10.94 -6.16 6.51
CA THR A 250 -9.74 -6.97 6.28
C THR A 250 -9.40 -7.79 7.51
N VAL A 251 -9.18 -9.09 7.32
CA VAL A 251 -8.57 -9.96 8.34
C VAL A 251 -7.09 -10.15 8.01
N ARG A 252 -6.24 -9.82 8.98
CA ARG A 252 -4.82 -10.12 8.95
C ARG A 252 -4.57 -11.50 9.53
N VAL A 253 -3.83 -12.32 8.80
CA VAL A 253 -3.58 -13.73 9.16
C VAL A 253 -2.08 -14.01 9.17
N MET A 254 -1.59 -14.65 10.23
CA MET A 254 -0.22 -15.13 10.33
C MET A 254 -0.15 -16.44 11.11
N GLY A 255 1.03 -17.06 11.13
CA GLY A 255 1.27 -18.36 11.73
C GLY A 255 1.09 -19.49 10.72
N ALA A 256 1.96 -20.49 10.81
CA ALA A 256 2.12 -21.51 9.78
C ALA A 256 0.81 -22.24 9.45
N GLU A 257 0.04 -22.63 10.47
CA GLU A 257 -1.21 -23.37 10.28
C GLU A 257 -2.32 -22.52 9.65
N ASN A 258 -2.48 -21.28 10.11
CA ASN A 258 -3.47 -20.36 9.55
C ASN A 258 -3.17 -20.04 8.08
N VAL A 259 -1.90 -19.71 7.80
CA VAL A 259 -1.46 -19.38 6.44
C VAL A 259 -1.54 -20.62 5.52
N ARG A 260 -1.24 -21.81 6.05
CA ARG A 260 -1.44 -23.08 5.32
C ARG A 260 -2.88 -23.23 4.85
N GLN A 261 -3.85 -23.05 5.75
CA GLN A 261 -5.28 -23.19 5.40
C GLN A 261 -5.69 -22.18 4.33
N ILE A 262 -5.28 -20.92 4.46
CA ILE A 262 -5.57 -19.87 3.46
C ILE A 262 -4.97 -20.23 2.10
N LEU A 263 -3.68 -20.61 2.04
CA LEU A 263 -2.97 -20.86 0.78
C LEU A 263 -3.42 -22.14 0.08
N LEU A 264 -3.77 -23.19 0.83
CA LEU A 264 -4.29 -24.44 0.27
C LEU A 264 -5.76 -24.36 -0.15
N ALA A 265 -6.50 -23.38 0.37
CA ALA A 265 -7.91 -23.17 0.05
C ALA A 265 -8.16 -22.14 -1.07
N GLU A 266 -7.14 -21.83 -1.88
CA GLU A 266 -7.28 -21.01 -3.09
C GLU A 266 -8.37 -21.59 -4.01
N HIS A 267 -9.23 -20.73 -4.54
CA HIS A 267 -10.40 -21.03 -5.36
C HIS A 267 -11.52 -21.82 -4.64
N LYS A 268 -11.36 -22.19 -3.37
CA LYS A 268 -12.37 -22.88 -2.56
C LYS A 268 -12.97 -22.01 -1.47
N LEU A 269 -12.12 -21.41 -0.64
CA LEU A 269 -12.49 -20.50 0.44
C LEU A 269 -12.12 -19.07 0.11
N VAL A 270 -11.00 -18.89 -0.58
CA VAL A 270 -10.43 -17.59 -0.89
C VAL A 270 -9.97 -17.50 -2.34
N ALA A 271 -9.91 -16.30 -2.89
CA ALA A 271 -9.27 -16.01 -4.18
C ALA A 271 -8.34 -14.81 -4.05
N VAL A 272 -7.26 -14.76 -4.85
CA VAL A 272 -6.47 -13.53 -5.02
C VAL A 272 -7.36 -12.33 -5.33
N GLN A 273 -7.13 -11.23 -4.66
CA GLN A 273 -7.72 -9.96 -5.07
C GLN A 273 -6.74 -8.84 -4.80
N TRP A 274 -6.05 -8.41 -5.85
CA TRP A 274 -5.21 -7.22 -5.79
C TRP A 274 -6.08 -5.96 -5.68
N PRO A 275 -5.58 -4.87 -5.06
CA PRO A 275 -6.22 -3.57 -5.10
C PRO A 275 -6.52 -3.10 -6.53
N ALA A 276 -7.54 -2.26 -6.70
CA ALA A 276 -7.99 -1.83 -8.03
C ALA A 276 -6.88 -1.17 -8.87
N SER A 277 -6.09 -0.28 -8.26
CA SER A 277 -4.95 0.40 -8.91
C SER A 277 -3.91 -0.59 -9.45
N VAL A 278 -3.53 -1.60 -8.67
CA VAL A 278 -2.60 -2.66 -9.11
C VAL A 278 -3.14 -3.38 -10.35
N ARG A 279 -4.43 -3.74 -10.36
CA ARG A 279 -5.04 -4.44 -11.51
C ARG A 279 -5.07 -3.57 -12.76
N MET A 280 -5.37 -2.28 -12.60
CA MET A 280 -5.42 -1.32 -13.71
C MET A 280 -4.04 -1.06 -14.30
N ILE A 281 -3.00 -0.94 -13.47
CA ILE A 281 -1.63 -0.70 -13.91
C ILE A 281 -1.04 -1.96 -14.54
N LEU A 282 -1.08 -3.12 -13.87
CA LEU A 282 -0.46 -4.33 -14.42
C LEU A 282 -1.21 -4.90 -15.64
N GLY A 283 -2.53 -4.68 -15.73
CA GLY A 283 -3.37 -5.25 -16.79
C GLY A 283 -4.18 -6.45 -16.30
N SER A 284 -5.37 -6.63 -16.87
CA SER A 284 -6.33 -7.65 -16.46
C SER A 284 -5.90 -9.07 -16.79
N ASP A 285 -5.10 -9.25 -17.84
CA ASP A 285 -4.78 -10.57 -18.40
C ASP A 285 -3.46 -11.13 -17.82
N THR A 286 -2.89 -10.46 -16.81
CA THR A 286 -1.67 -10.89 -16.10
C THR A 286 -1.93 -12.10 -15.21
N LEU A 287 -0.93 -12.97 -15.05
CA LEU A 287 -0.97 -14.17 -14.20
C LEU A 287 -1.44 -13.83 -12.77
N SER A 288 -1.03 -12.66 -12.26
CA SER A 288 -1.38 -12.13 -10.96
C SER A 288 -2.88 -11.87 -10.80
N ASN A 289 -3.58 -11.55 -11.89
CA ASN A 289 -5.02 -11.24 -11.91
C ASN A 289 -5.89 -12.38 -12.44
N LEU A 290 -5.32 -13.35 -13.17
CA LEU A 290 -6.04 -14.52 -13.66
C LEU A 290 -6.43 -15.49 -12.53
N HIS A 291 -7.48 -16.27 -12.78
CA HIS A 291 -8.01 -17.27 -11.86
C HIS A 291 -8.23 -18.63 -12.55
N GLY A 292 -8.32 -19.70 -11.75
CA GLY A 292 -8.79 -21.01 -12.22
C GLY A 292 -7.97 -21.58 -13.38
N PRO A 293 -8.62 -22.13 -14.43
CA PRO A 293 -7.95 -22.73 -15.58
C PRO A 293 -7.02 -21.77 -16.33
N GLN A 294 -7.44 -20.51 -16.53
CA GLN A 294 -6.64 -19.50 -17.25
C GLN A 294 -5.31 -19.23 -16.52
N HIS A 295 -5.37 -19.07 -15.19
CA HIS A 295 -4.16 -18.95 -14.37
C HIS A 295 -3.27 -20.19 -14.48
N LYS A 296 -3.84 -21.39 -14.44
CA LYS A 296 -3.08 -22.65 -14.53
C LYS A 296 -2.34 -22.76 -15.88
N ASN A 297 -3.01 -22.43 -16.97
CA ASN A 297 -2.44 -22.46 -18.33
C ASN A 297 -1.31 -21.43 -18.47
N LYS A 298 -1.56 -20.16 -18.12
CA LYS A 298 -0.54 -19.10 -18.18
C LYS A 298 0.66 -19.39 -17.28
N LYS A 299 0.42 -19.92 -16.06
CA LYS A 299 1.48 -20.34 -15.15
C LYS A 299 2.33 -21.46 -15.74
N ARG A 300 1.71 -22.44 -16.37
CA ARG A 300 2.42 -23.54 -17.04
C ARG A 300 3.32 -23.01 -18.14
N ALA A 301 2.82 -22.07 -18.96
CA ALA A 301 3.62 -21.43 -20.00
C ALA A 301 4.83 -20.67 -19.42
N ILE A 302 4.61 -19.80 -18.44
CA ILE A 302 5.69 -19.05 -17.76
C ILE A 302 6.70 -20.00 -17.12
N THR A 303 6.24 -21.10 -16.51
CA THR A 303 7.16 -22.06 -15.86
C THR A 303 8.08 -22.76 -16.86
N LYS A 304 7.67 -22.97 -18.12
CA LYS A 304 8.55 -23.50 -19.17
C LYS A 304 9.69 -22.53 -19.51
N ALA A 305 9.43 -21.22 -19.50
CA ALA A 305 10.45 -20.19 -19.74
C ALA A 305 11.52 -20.12 -18.62
N PHE A 306 11.27 -20.78 -17.48
CA PHE A 306 12.24 -20.95 -16.39
C PHE A 306 12.56 -22.42 -16.13
N SER A 307 12.57 -23.24 -17.20
CA SER A 307 13.05 -24.62 -17.14
C SER A 307 14.54 -24.67 -16.84
N ARG A 308 15.05 -25.83 -16.41
CA ARG A 308 16.49 -26.01 -16.16
C ARG A 308 17.33 -25.69 -17.40
N GLU A 309 16.88 -26.14 -18.57
CA GLU A 309 17.52 -25.86 -19.86
C GLU A 309 17.55 -24.36 -20.17
N ALA A 310 16.44 -23.65 -19.98
CA ALA A 310 16.42 -22.19 -20.15
C ALA A 310 17.37 -21.48 -19.18
N LEU A 311 17.43 -21.92 -17.92
CA LEU A 311 18.34 -21.35 -16.92
C LEU A 311 19.82 -21.56 -17.26
N GLU A 312 20.18 -22.72 -17.82
CA GLU A 312 21.56 -22.99 -18.26
C GLU A 312 22.02 -21.97 -19.31
N ASN A 313 21.09 -21.49 -20.16
CA ASN A 313 21.35 -20.40 -21.12
C ASN A 313 21.40 -19.02 -20.47
N TYR A 314 20.75 -18.84 -19.31
CA TYR A 314 20.70 -17.54 -18.62
C TYR A 314 21.93 -17.29 -17.74
N VAL A 315 22.53 -18.33 -17.17
CA VAL A 315 23.68 -18.19 -16.26
C VAL A 315 24.85 -17.41 -16.87
N PRO A 316 25.29 -17.65 -18.12
CA PRO A 316 26.37 -16.87 -18.74
C PRO A 316 26.05 -15.37 -18.82
N VAL A 317 24.80 -15.02 -19.16
CA VAL A 317 24.34 -13.62 -19.24
C VAL A 317 24.34 -12.96 -17.87
N ILE A 318 23.86 -13.66 -16.83
CA ILE A 318 23.91 -13.17 -15.44
C ILE A 318 25.36 -12.96 -15.01
N GLN A 319 26.24 -13.92 -15.28
CA GLN A 319 27.64 -13.86 -14.90
C GLN A 319 28.36 -12.69 -15.57
N GLU A 320 28.09 -12.44 -16.86
CA GLU A 320 28.63 -11.30 -17.61
C GLU A 320 28.20 -9.95 -17.00
N GLU A 321 26.90 -9.76 -16.74
CA GLU A 321 26.37 -8.52 -16.16
C GLU A 321 26.90 -8.26 -14.74
N VAL A 322 26.95 -9.31 -13.91
CA VAL A 322 27.48 -9.21 -12.54
C VAL A 322 28.97 -8.87 -12.57
N ARG A 323 29.77 -9.52 -13.44
CA ARG A 323 31.20 -9.24 -13.57
C ARG A 323 31.47 -7.81 -14.01
N THR A 324 30.77 -7.35 -15.06
CA THR A 324 30.90 -5.97 -15.56
C THR A 324 30.62 -4.99 -14.44
N THR A 325 29.48 -5.16 -13.76
CA THR A 325 29.04 -4.25 -12.71
C THR A 325 29.97 -4.24 -11.50
N VAL A 326 30.45 -5.41 -11.05
CA VAL A 326 31.42 -5.47 -9.94
C VAL A 326 32.75 -4.85 -10.34
N THR A 327 33.17 -4.99 -11.60
CA THR A 327 34.39 -4.35 -12.11
C THR A 327 34.25 -2.83 -12.07
N ASP A 328 33.12 -2.30 -12.52
CA ASP A 328 32.83 -0.86 -12.46
C ASP A 328 32.82 -0.34 -11.01
N TRP A 329 32.23 -1.10 -10.08
CA TRP A 329 32.24 -0.77 -8.65
C TRP A 329 33.66 -0.75 -8.07
N LEU A 330 34.54 -1.68 -8.48
CA LEU A 330 35.93 -1.74 -8.02
C LEU A 330 36.81 -0.63 -8.59
N GLN A 331 36.46 -0.11 -9.77
CA GLN A 331 37.15 1.03 -10.39
C GLN A 331 36.70 2.39 -9.81
N SER A 332 35.55 2.43 -9.14
CA SER A 332 35.08 3.64 -8.48
C SER A 332 35.90 3.94 -7.23
N GLU A 333 36.42 5.16 -7.11
CA GLU A 333 37.10 5.63 -5.90
C GLU A 333 36.12 5.90 -4.74
N SER A 334 34.82 5.96 -5.03
CA SER A 334 33.77 6.28 -4.06
C SER A 334 33.06 5.02 -3.53
N GLY A 335 32.54 5.10 -2.31
CA GLY A 335 31.70 4.04 -1.75
C GLY A 335 30.41 3.83 -2.56
N VAL A 336 30.00 2.57 -2.70
CA VAL A 336 28.82 2.18 -3.49
C VAL A 336 27.55 2.14 -2.64
N LEU A 337 26.50 2.81 -3.11
CA LEU A 337 25.15 2.62 -2.59
C LEU A 337 24.56 1.32 -3.15
N VAL A 338 24.62 0.26 -2.34
CA VAL A 338 24.24 -1.10 -2.77
C VAL A 338 22.82 -1.19 -3.33
N TYR A 339 21.82 -0.55 -2.70
CA TYR A 339 20.43 -0.70 -3.16
C TYR A 339 20.17 -0.13 -4.56
N PRO A 340 20.50 1.15 -4.87
CA PRO A 340 20.40 1.67 -6.23
C PRO A 340 21.20 0.86 -7.27
N GLU A 341 22.44 0.49 -6.94
CA GLU A 341 23.30 -0.24 -7.88
C GLU A 341 22.79 -1.64 -8.19
N VAL A 342 22.39 -2.38 -7.15
CA VAL A 342 21.83 -3.73 -7.31
C VAL A 342 20.49 -3.67 -8.04
N LYS A 343 19.66 -2.64 -7.83
CA LYS A 343 18.45 -2.42 -8.64
C LYS A 343 18.82 -2.29 -10.11
N ARG A 344 19.72 -1.38 -10.49
CA ARG A 344 20.17 -1.23 -11.88
C ARG A 344 20.69 -2.53 -12.49
N LEU A 345 21.54 -3.25 -11.76
CA LEU A 345 22.06 -4.56 -12.16
C LEU A 345 20.93 -5.57 -12.43
N MET A 346 19.98 -5.71 -11.50
CA MET A 346 18.85 -6.63 -11.67
C MET A 346 17.95 -6.23 -12.83
N PHE A 347 17.78 -4.92 -13.08
CA PHE A 347 17.03 -4.42 -14.22
C PHE A 347 17.68 -4.84 -15.54
N ARG A 348 19.00 -4.59 -15.71
CA ARG A 348 19.75 -5.01 -16.90
C ARG A 348 19.65 -6.50 -17.16
N ILE A 349 19.85 -7.31 -16.12
CA ILE A 349 19.72 -8.77 -16.18
C ILE A 349 18.32 -9.18 -16.64
N ALA A 350 17.27 -8.60 -16.05
CA ALA A 350 15.89 -8.91 -16.39
C ALA A 350 15.55 -8.50 -17.84
N MET A 351 16.02 -7.34 -18.30
CA MET A 351 15.84 -6.88 -19.68
C MET A 351 16.50 -7.81 -20.71
N ARG A 352 17.71 -8.32 -20.43
CA ARG A 352 18.41 -9.26 -21.32
C ARG A 352 17.76 -10.64 -21.31
N ILE A 353 17.47 -11.19 -20.14
CA ILE A 353 17.05 -12.59 -20.00
C ILE A 353 15.55 -12.77 -20.26
N LEU A 354 14.73 -11.82 -19.81
CA LEU A 354 13.28 -11.93 -19.92
C LEU A 354 12.77 -11.37 -21.24
N LEU A 355 13.34 -10.24 -21.69
CA LEU A 355 12.86 -9.52 -22.86
C LEU A 355 13.82 -9.55 -24.04
N GLY A 356 15.02 -10.14 -23.91
CA GLY A 356 16.01 -10.24 -24.98
C GLY A 356 16.45 -8.90 -25.56
N PHE A 357 16.57 -7.86 -24.73
CA PHE A 357 17.19 -6.60 -25.17
C PHE A 357 18.69 -6.80 -25.40
N GLU A 358 19.22 -6.18 -26.45
CA GLU A 358 20.65 -6.20 -26.74
C GLU A 358 21.42 -5.25 -25.80
N SER A 359 22.64 -5.62 -25.42
CA SER A 359 23.49 -4.83 -24.50
C SER A 359 23.66 -3.36 -24.96
N LYS A 360 23.78 -3.13 -26.27
CA LYS A 360 23.89 -1.78 -26.85
C LYS A 360 22.62 -0.94 -26.67
N GLN A 361 21.45 -1.55 -26.79
CA GLN A 361 20.16 -0.87 -26.63
C GLN A 361 19.91 -0.51 -25.16
N ILE A 362 20.27 -1.42 -24.25
CA ILE A 362 20.14 -1.22 -22.81
C ILE A 362 20.92 0.03 -22.39
N LYS A 363 22.16 0.23 -22.84
CA LYS A 363 22.95 1.41 -22.45
C LYS A 363 22.30 2.75 -22.80
N THR A 364 21.49 2.80 -23.86
CA THR A 364 20.79 4.02 -24.28
C THR A 364 19.46 4.21 -23.56
N ASP A 365 18.65 3.15 -23.46
CA ASP A 365 17.28 3.22 -22.94
C ASP A 365 17.17 2.94 -21.42
N GLU A 366 18.22 2.41 -20.78
CA GLU A 366 18.18 1.96 -19.38
C GLU A 366 17.75 3.05 -18.40
N PRO A 367 18.31 4.28 -18.41
CA PRO A 367 17.91 5.30 -17.44
C PRO A 367 16.42 5.60 -17.48
N ASP A 368 15.88 5.84 -18.68
CA ASP A 368 14.47 6.17 -18.89
C ASP A 368 13.56 4.98 -18.56
N LEU A 369 13.96 3.76 -18.90
CA LEU A 369 13.21 2.56 -18.59
C LEU A 369 13.19 2.27 -17.09
N VAL A 370 14.32 2.39 -16.39
CA VAL A 370 14.39 2.23 -14.93
C VAL A 370 13.50 3.27 -14.26
N GLU A 371 13.58 4.54 -14.65
CA GLU A 371 12.75 5.61 -14.11
C GLU A 371 11.26 5.34 -14.34
N ALA A 372 10.86 4.94 -15.56
CA ALA A 372 9.49 4.58 -15.86
C ALA A 372 9.01 3.37 -15.04
N PHE A 373 9.85 2.35 -14.85
CA PHE A 373 9.51 1.19 -14.02
C PHE A 373 9.35 1.58 -12.55
N GLU A 374 10.19 2.46 -12.02
CA GLU A 374 10.06 2.98 -10.66
C GLU A 374 8.78 3.82 -10.50
N GLU A 375 8.47 4.72 -11.45
CA GLU A 375 7.23 5.50 -11.42
C GLU A 375 6.00 4.57 -11.50
N MET A 376 6.02 3.55 -12.35
CA MET A 376 4.95 2.55 -12.41
C MET A 376 4.77 1.81 -11.07
N THR A 377 5.86 1.32 -10.49
CA THR A 377 5.82 0.51 -9.25
C THR A 377 5.46 1.33 -8.01
N ASN A 378 5.96 2.56 -7.90
CA ASN A 378 5.61 3.49 -6.81
C ASN A 378 4.12 3.81 -6.77
N ASN A 379 3.44 3.73 -7.91
CA ASN A 379 2.03 4.06 -8.05
C ASN A 379 1.06 2.87 -8.03
N LEU A 380 1.56 1.63 -7.88
CA LEU A 380 0.73 0.40 -7.86
C LEU A 380 -0.37 0.42 -6.79
N PHE A 381 -0.10 1.01 -5.63
CA PHE A 381 -1.04 1.08 -4.50
C PHE A 381 -1.69 2.47 -4.34
N SER A 382 -1.70 3.28 -5.41
CA SER A 382 -2.38 4.57 -5.43
C SER A 382 -3.90 4.44 -5.33
N LEU A 383 -4.60 5.54 -5.06
CA LEU A 383 -6.06 5.58 -5.14
C LEU A 383 -6.50 5.34 -6.59
N PRO A 384 -7.58 4.58 -6.83
CA PRO A 384 -8.06 4.25 -8.17
C PRO A 384 -8.84 5.41 -8.80
N ILE A 385 -8.19 6.57 -8.91
CA ILE A 385 -8.74 7.80 -9.47
C ILE A 385 -7.79 8.24 -10.56
N ASP A 386 -8.23 8.22 -11.82
CA ASP A 386 -7.40 8.56 -12.97
C ASP A 386 -7.59 10.04 -13.35
N VAL A 387 -6.77 10.91 -12.75
CA VAL A 387 -6.71 12.35 -13.04
C VAL A 387 -5.25 12.81 -13.18
N PRO A 388 -4.91 13.89 -13.92
CA PRO A 388 -3.54 14.23 -14.32
C PRO A 388 -2.48 14.34 -13.21
N PHE A 389 -2.89 14.51 -11.95
CA PHE A 389 -2.00 14.61 -10.78
C PHE A 389 -2.08 13.39 -9.85
N SER A 390 -2.95 12.42 -10.15
CA SER A 390 -3.08 11.18 -9.38
C SER A 390 -1.91 10.24 -9.61
N GLY A 391 -1.65 9.39 -8.61
CA GLY A 391 -0.67 8.33 -8.77
C GLY A 391 -1.05 7.33 -9.86
N LEU A 392 -2.35 6.99 -9.99
CA LEU A 392 -2.82 6.06 -11.01
C LEU A 392 -2.51 6.58 -12.43
N TYR A 393 -2.77 7.86 -12.70
CA TYR A 393 -2.44 8.48 -13.99
C TYR A 393 -0.95 8.40 -14.32
N ARG A 394 -0.09 8.72 -13.36
CA ARG A 394 1.37 8.63 -13.54
C ARG A 394 1.82 7.20 -13.80
N GLY A 395 1.29 6.24 -13.02
CA GLY A 395 1.59 4.82 -13.20
C GLY A 395 1.14 4.27 -14.55
N LEU A 396 -0.03 4.68 -15.05
CA LEU A 396 -0.52 4.30 -16.39
C LEU A 396 0.34 4.89 -17.50
N ARG A 397 0.73 6.18 -17.41
CA ARG A 397 1.64 6.79 -18.39
C ARG A 397 3.01 6.10 -18.43
N ALA A 398 3.56 5.78 -17.27
CA ALA A 398 4.84 5.09 -17.18
C ALA A 398 4.75 3.68 -17.80
N ARG A 399 3.66 2.95 -17.53
CA ARG A 399 3.37 1.67 -18.19
C ARG A 399 3.27 1.80 -19.71
N ASP A 400 2.57 2.81 -20.22
CA ASP A 400 2.38 2.98 -21.65
C ASP A 400 3.71 3.27 -22.37
N PHE A 401 4.63 3.98 -21.72
CA PHE A 401 6.01 4.14 -22.19
C PHE A 401 6.81 2.83 -22.17
N ILE A 402 6.72 2.05 -21.10
CA ILE A 402 7.35 0.70 -21.04
C ILE A 402 6.82 -0.17 -22.18
N HIS A 403 5.50 -0.17 -22.39
CA HIS A 403 4.84 -0.94 -23.43
C HIS A 403 5.31 -0.52 -24.84
N SER A 404 5.56 0.76 -25.10
CA SER A 404 6.05 1.20 -26.42
C SER A 404 7.47 0.67 -26.69
N LYS A 405 8.35 0.68 -25.69
CA LYS A 405 9.72 0.14 -25.80
C LYS A 405 9.75 -1.37 -25.94
N ILE A 406 8.88 -2.09 -25.23
CA ILE A 406 8.72 -3.54 -25.41
C ILE A 406 8.24 -3.84 -26.83
N GLU A 407 7.28 -3.07 -27.35
CA GLU A 407 6.76 -3.25 -28.71
C GLU A 407 7.83 -2.99 -29.78
N GLU A 408 8.65 -1.94 -29.61
CA GLU A 408 9.77 -1.63 -30.48
C GLU A 408 10.78 -2.79 -30.54
N ASN A 409 11.17 -3.32 -29.38
CA ASN A 409 12.07 -4.47 -29.31
C ASN A 409 11.48 -5.73 -29.96
N LEU A 410 10.18 -5.99 -29.75
CA LEU A 410 9.48 -7.11 -30.39
C LEU A 410 9.45 -6.99 -31.92
N LYS A 411 9.16 -5.81 -32.46
CA LYS A 411 9.16 -5.57 -33.92
C LYS A 411 10.54 -5.82 -34.50
N LYS A 412 11.60 -5.29 -33.88
CA LYS A 412 13.00 -5.54 -34.30
C LYS A 412 13.35 -7.02 -34.30
N LYS A 413 12.88 -7.79 -33.32
CA LYS A 413 13.07 -9.25 -33.28
C LYS A 413 12.30 -10.00 -34.36
N MET A 414 11.12 -9.52 -34.72
CA MET A 414 10.32 -10.14 -35.78
C MET A 414 10.88 -9.84 -37.18
N GLU A 415 11.45 -8.65 -37.39
CA GLU A 415 12.08 -8.24 -38.65
C GLU A 415 13.42 -8.95 -38.88
N ASN A 416 14.20 -9.17 -37.81
CA ASN A 416 15.41 -9.97 -37.85
C ASN A 416 15.06 -11.46 -37.78
N CYS A 417 14.65 -12.05 -38.92
CA CYS A 417 14.32 -13.46 -39.07
C CYS A 417 15.23 -14.39 -38.25
N VAL A 418 14.59 -15.32 -37.54
CA VAL A 418 15.09 -16.42 -36.69
C VAL A 418 16.54 -16.83 -37.01
N ASP A 419 17.50 -16.15 -36.39
CA ASP A 419 18.84 -16.68 -36.27
C ASP A 419 18.77 -17.79 -35.22
N GLU A 420 18.69 -19.05 -35.66
CA GLU A 420 18.64 -20.23 -34.78
C GLU A 420 19.84 -20.28 -33.81
N SER A 421 20.90 -19.53 -34.09
CA SER A 421 22.09 -19.40 -33.24
C SER A 421 21.93 -18.47 -32.03
N LYS A 422 20.89 -17.63 -31.99
CA LYS A 422 20.65 -16.70 -30.87
C LYS A 422 19.83 -17.37 -29.77
N HIS A 423 20.34 -17.26 -28.54
CA HIS A 423 19.70 -17.78 -27.33
C HIS A 423 18.28 -17.22 -27.16
N ARG A 424 17.30 -18.09 -26.87
CA ARG A 424 15.91 -17.68 -26.67
C ARG A 424 15.70 -17.09 -25.28
N ASP A 425 15.22 -15.85 -25.22
CA ASP A 425 14.76 -15.21 -23.98
C ASP A 425 13.42 -15.74 -23.50
N ALA A 426 13.04 -15.40 -22.26
CA ALA A 426 11.82 -15.92 -21.63
C ALA A 426 10.54 -15.53 -22.39
N LEU A 427 10.49 -14.32 -22.95
CA LEU A 427 9.34 -13.85 -23.72
C LEU A 427 9.22 -14.59 -25.06
N GLN A 428 10.34 -14.87 -25.73
CA GLN A 428 10.34 -15.68 -26.95
C GLN A 428 9.85 -17.11 -26.67
N LEU A 429 10.32 -17.75 -25.59
CA LEU A 429 9.85 -19.08 -25.17
C LEU A 429 8.34 -19.10 -24.86
N LEU A 430 7.80 -18.02 -24.31
CA LEU A 430 6.37 -17.86 -24.09
C LEU A 430 5.58 -17.76 -25.39
N ILE A 431 6.04 -16.92 -26.33
CA ILE A 431 5.41 -16.75 -27.65
C ILE A 431 5.42 -18.07 -28.41
N ASP A 432 6.56 -18.77 -28.45
CA ASP A 432 6.71 -20.03 -29.16
C ASP A 432 5.79 -21.11 -28.60
N ASN A 433 5.66 -21.19 -27.28
CA ASN A 433 4.79 -22.16 -26.62
C ASN A 433 3.30 -21.85 -26.86
N CYS A 434 2.89 -20.58 -26.92
CA CYS A 434 1.52 -20.24 -27.31
C CYS A 434 1.23 -20.59 -28.78
N ARG A 435 2.18 -20.33 -29.69
CA ARG A 435 2.06 -20.74 -31.11
C ARG A 435 1.93 -22.25 -31.27
N GLN A 436 2.71 -23.03 -30.51
CA GLN A 436 2.64 -24.50 -30.52
C GLN A 436 1.30 -25.05 -30.02
N ASN A 437 0.57 -24.31 -29.19
CA ASN A 437 -0.76 -24.70 -28.71
C ASN A 437 -1.89 -24.08 -29.55
N GLU A 438 -1.58 -23.51 -30.72
CA GLU A 438 -2.54 -22.82 -31.61
C GLU A 438 -3.29 -21.66 -30.92
N GLU A 439 -2.72 -21.07 -29.86
CA GLU A 439 -3.30 -19.94 -29.15
C GLU A 439 -2.91 -18.62 -29.86
N LEU A 440 -3.91 -17.82 -30.24
CA LEU A 440 -3.68 -16.46 -30.73
C LEU A 440 -3.24 -15.58 -29.56
N VAL A 441 -2.00 -15.08 -29.58
CA VAL A 441 -1.50 -14.13 -28.59
C VAL A 441 -1.56 -12.73 -29.15
N SER A 442 -2.37 -11.87 -28.53
CA SER A 442 -2.43 -10.46 -28.90
C SER A 442 -1.17 -9.71 -28.47
N MET A 443 -0.78 -8.67 -29.22
CA MET A 443 0.34 -7.80 -28.81
C MET A 443 0.12 -7.20 -27.41
N ARG A 444 -1.14 -6.95 -27.03
CA ARG A 444 -1.49 -6.50 -25.68
C ARG A 444 -1.08 -7.52 -24.61
N GLU A 445 -1.45 -8.78 -24.77
CA GLU A 445 -1.12 -9.84 -23.81
C GLU A 445 0.40 -10.08 -23.71
N ILE A 446 1.13 -9.96 -24.82
CA ILE A 446 2.60 -10.07 -24.81
C ILE A 446 3.20 -8.95 -23.96
N LYS A 447 2.77 -7.69 -24.18
CA LYS A 447 3.25 -6.53 -23.43
C LYS A 447 2.91 -6.63 -21.94
N GLU A 448 1.68 -7.01 -21.60
CA GLU A 448 1.28 -7.23 -20.20
C GLU A 448 2.08 -8.35 -19.54
N SER A 449 2.34 -9.45 -20.25
CA SER A 449 3.15 -10.57 -19.74
C SER A 449 4.63 -10.17 -19.55
N ALA A 450 5.18 -9.40 -20.48
CA ALA A 450 6.53 -8.85 -20.39
C ALA A 450 6.69 -7.91 -19.18
N THR A 451 5.75 -6.98 -19.01
CA THR A 451 5.71 -6.08 -17.85
C THR A 451 5.56 -6.85 -16.54
N GLU A 452 4.72 -7.89 -16.50
CA GLU A 452 4.57 -8.75 -15.32
C GLU A 452 5.84 -9.53 -14.97
N LEU A 453 6.54 -10.08 -15.98
CA LEU A 453 7.80 -10.78 -15.78
C LEU A 453 8.88 -9.86 -15.20
N LEU A 454 9.00 -8.64 -15.75
CA LEU A 454 9.92 -7.63 -15.24
C LEU A 454 9.56 -7.23 -13.81
N PHE A 455 8.29 -6.91 -13.55
CA PHE A 455 7.80 -6.57 -12.21
C PHE A 455 8.12 -7.66 -11.19
N GLY A 456 7.91 -8.93 -11.55
CA GLY A 456 8.13 -10.07 -10.66
C GLY A 456 9.61 -10.32 -10.30
N CYS A 457 10.52 -10.09 -11.24
CA CYS A 457 11.94 -10.47 -11.09
C CYS A 457 12.85 -9.33 -10.61
N TYR A 458 12.55 -8.09 -10.99
CA TYR A 458 13.43 -6.94 -10.74
C TYR A 458 13.52 -6.56 -9.26
N GLU A 459 12.40 -6.11 -8.66
CA GLU A 459 12.43 -5.50 -7.33
C GLU A 459 12.68 -6.55 -6.23
N THR A 460 12.15 -7.77 -6.41
CA THR A 460 12.27 -8.86 -5.42
C THR A 460 13.71 -9.37 -5.30
N THR A 461 14.40 -9.58 -6.43
CA THR A 461 15.80 -10.00 -6.45
C THR A 461 16.71 -8.89 -5.94
N ALA A 462 16.46 -7.64 -6.35
CA ALA A 462 17.27 -6.51 -5.93
C ALA A 462 17.21 -6.31 -4.40
N SER A 463 16.02 -6.39 -3.81
CA SER A 463 15.81 -6.31 -2.37
C SER A 463 16.48 -7.48 -1.62
N THR A 464 16.40 -8.70 -2.17
CA THR A 464 17.05 -9.89 -1.58
C THR A 464 18.57 -9.76 -1.60
N ALA A 465 19.15 -9.41 -2.76
CA ALA A 465 20.59 -9.26 -2.93
C ALA A 465 21.14 -8.12 -2.06
N THR A 466 20.42 -7.01 -1.94
CA THR A 466 20.78 -5.91 -1.02
C THR A 466 20.77 -6.39 0.43
N SER A 467 19.72 -7.11 0.84
CA SER A 467 19.65 -7.68 2.19
C SER A 467 20.77 -8.69 2.44
N LEU A 468 21.12 -9.50 1.44
CA LEU A 468 22.24 -10.45 1.51
C LEU A 468 23.56 -9.72 1.75
N VAL A 469 23.88 -8.69 0.96
CA VAL A 469 25.09 -7.88 1.14
C VAL A 469 25.13 -7.24 2.53
N MET A 470 24.01 -6.70 2.99
CA MET A 470 23.88 -6.12 4.33
C MET A 470 24.12 -7.17 5.43
N PHE A 471 23.54 -8.36 5.35
CA PHE A 471 23.79 -9.40 6.36
C PHE A 471 25.23 -9.91 6.31
N LEU A 472 25.81 -10.09 5.12
CA LEU A 472 27.21 -10.48 4.99
C LEU A 472 28.17 -9.43 5.57
N SER A 473 27.89 -8.13 5.42
CA SER A 473 28.73 -7.08 6.01
C SER A 473 28.66 -7.02 7.53
N MET A 474 27.57 -7.50 8.14
CA MET A 474 27.39 -7.56 9.59
C MET A 474 27.89 -8.88 10.22
N HIS A 475 28.15 -9.92 9.42
CA HIS A 475 28.48 -11.27 9.90
C HIS A 475 29.74 -11.83 9.23
N LEU A 476 30.92 -11.39 9.70
CA LEU A 476 32.21 -11.77 9.14
C LEU A 476 32.47 -13.28 9.20
N ASP A 477 32.02 -13.95 10.25
CA ASP A 477 32.12 -15.41 10.41
C ASP A 477 31.37 -16.16 9.29
N VAL A 478 30.21 -15.65 8.88
CA VAL A 478 29.45 -16.19 7.74
C VAL A 478 30.21 -15.97 6.45
N VAL A 479 30.78 -14.78 6.23
CA VAL A 479 31.61 -14.47 5.06
C VAL A 479 32.81 -15.42 4.94
N LEU A 480 33.51 -15.68 6.05
CA LEU A 480 34.65 -16.60 6.07
C LEU A 480 34.25 -18.02 5.69
N ARG A 481 33.08 -18.49 6.12
CA ARG A 481 32.56 -19.82 5.75
C ARG A 481 32.11 -19.89 4.30
N VAL A 482 31.44 -18.86 3.77
CA VAL A 482 31.13 -18.76 2.34
C VAL A 482 32.42 -18.79 1.52
N ARG A 483 33.45 -18.02 1.90
CA ARG A 483 34.76 -18.04 1.24
C ARG A 483 35.42 -19.42 1.28
N ARG A 484 35.29 -20.16 2.39
CA ARG A 484 35.79 -21.53 2.49
C ARG A 484 35.09 -22.46 1.49
N GLU A 485 33.75 -22.43 1.44
CA GLU A 485 32.98 -23.22 0.47
C GLU A 485 33.33 -22.86 -0.98
N LEU A 486 33.49 -21.57 -1.30
CA LEU A 486 33.90 -21.14 -2.64
C LEU A 486 35.32 -21.60 -2.98
N ARG A 487 36.25 -21.63 -2.02
CA ARG A 487 37.60 -22.16 -2.22
C ARG A 487 37.60 -23.67 -2.46
N GLU A 488 36.81 -24.43 -1.70
CA GLU A 488 36.64 -25.88 -1.90
C GLU A 488 36.04 -26.25 -3.26
N LYS A 489 35.41 -25.28 -3.93
CA LYS A 489 34.85 -25.40 -5.29
C LYS A 489 35.72 -24.74 -6.36
N ASP A 490 36.94 -24.33 -6.01
CA ASP A 490 37.89 -23.67 -6.91
C ASP A 490 37.29 -22.45 -7.64
N LEU A 491 36.46 -21.68 -6.92
CA LEU A 491 35.80 -20.46 -7.41
C LEU A 491 36.52 -19.16 -6.97
N LEU A 492 37.57 -19.27 -6.17
CA LEU A 492 38.37 -18.14 -5.67
C LEU A 492 39.81 -18.12 -6.20
N ASP A 493 40.16 -19.05 -7.08
CA ASP A 493 41.54 -19.19 -7.55
C ASP A 493 41.86 -18.17 -8.65
N VAL A 494 43.10 -17.67 -8.73
CA VAL A 494 43.49 -16.60 -9.67
C VAL A 494 43.36 -17.06 -11.14
N TYR A 495 43.45 -18.36 -11.39
CA TYR A 495 43.21 -18.96 -12.71
C TYR A 495 41.73 -19.24 -13.00
N SER A 496 40.80 -18.92 -12.08
CA SER A 496 39.37 -19.17 -12.25
C SER A 496 38.64 -18.08 -13.04
N HIS A 497 39.35 -17.10 -13.63
CA HIS A 497 38.74 -16.03 -14.41
C HIS A 497 37.89 -16.56 -15.59
N ASP A 498 38.27 -17.69 -16.17
CA ASP A 498 37.56 -18.33 -17.29
C ASP A 498 36.54 -19.40 -16.87
N LYS A 499 36.39 -19.70 -15.57
CA LYS A 499 35.37 -20.67 -15.13
C LYS A 499 33.97 -20.10 -15.33
N ARG A 500 33.27 -20.65 -16.32
CA ARG A 500 31.83 -20.43 -16.52
C ARG A 500 31.08 -21.10 -15.38
N LEU A 501 30.24 -20.32 -14.70
CA LEU A 501 29.30 -20.88 -13.73
C LEU A 501 28.28 -21.72 -14.50
N ASN A 502 27.84 -22.81 -13.91
CA ASN A 502 26.72 -23.60 -14.40
C ASN A 502 25.79 -23.96 -13.25
N ILE A 503 24.58 -24.40 -13.59
CA ILE A 503 23.55 -24.71 -12.59
C ILE A 503 24.03 -25.79 -11.61
N GLU A 504 24.74 -26.82 -12.08
CA GLU A 504 25.19 -27.93 -11.24
C GLU A 504 26.18 -27.48 -10.16
N LEU A 505 27.12 -26.61 -10.51
CA LEU A 505 28.07 -26.03 -9.58
C LEU A 505 27.37 -25.15 -8.54
N LEU A 506 26.42 -24.31 -8.98
CA LEU A 506 25.63 -23.48 -8.06
C LEU A 506 24.78 -24.33 -7.10
N GLU A 507 24.27 -25.48 -7.54
CA GLU A 507 23.54 -26.42 -6.69
C GLU A 507 24.41 -27.09 -5.60
N GLN A 508 25.73 -27.10 -5.79
CA GLN A 508 26.68 -27.66 -4.83
C GLN A 508 27.07 -26.69 -3.71
N LEU A 509 26.79 -25.39 -3.84
CA LEU A 509 27.05 -24.35 -2.83
C LEU A 509 26.00 -24.40 -1.70
N LYS A 510 26.06 -25.46 -0.88
CA LYS A 510 25.07 -25.76 0.16
C LYS A 510 24.98 -24.68 1.23
N TYR A 511 26.12 -24.25 1.76
CA TYR A 511 26.19 -23.26 2.82
C TYR A 511 25.76 -21.88 2.30
N THR A 512 26.23 -21.45 1.14
CA THR A 512 25.77 -20.23 0.45
C THR A 512 24.26 -20.27 0.24
N GLY A 513 23.72 -21.42 -0.16
CA GLY A 513 22.27 -21.64 -0.25
C GLY A 513 21.52 -21.51 1.08
N CYS A 514 22.15 -21.85 2.20
CA CYS A 514 21.61 -21.63 3.55
C CYS A 514 21.66 -20.15 3.96
N VAL A 515 22.70 -19.41 3.58
CA VAL A 515 22.79 -17.96 3.78
C VAL A 515 21.63 -17.26 3.06
N ILE A 516 21.40 -17.57 1.78
CA ILE A 516 20.27 -17.02 1.00
C ILE A 516 18.92 -17.35 1.66
N LYS A 517 18.76 -18.58 2.16
CA LYS A 517 17.54 -18.96 2.89
C LYS A 517 17.33 -18.13 4.17
N GLU A 518 18.39 -17.89 4.94
CA GLU A 518 18.30 -17.08 6.15
C GLU A 518 18.00 -15.61 5.83
N THR A 519 18.59 -15.07 4.76
CA THR A 519 18.24 -13.74 4.24
C THR A 519 16.75 -13.64 3.92
N LEU A 520 16.20 -14.61 3.18
CA LEU A 520 14.78 -14.67 2.82
C LEU A 520 13.86 -14.96 4.01
N ARG A 521 14.36 -15.62 5.06
CA ARG A 521 13.61 -15.82 6.31
C ARG A 521 13.38 -14.49 7.01
N ILE A 522 14.45 -13.72 7.23
CA ILE A 522 14.44 -12.47 8.00
C ILE A 522 13.83 -11.33 7.20
N ASN A 523 14.27 -11.15 5.96
CA ASN A 523 13.83 -10.07 5.07
C ASN A 523 13.25 -10.65 3.76
N PRO A 524 12.06 -11.29 3.80
CA PRO A 524 11.37 -11.67 2.58
C PRO A 524 10.95 -10.40 1.79
N PRO A 525 11.29 -10.27 0.50
CA PRO A 525 10.92 -9.10 -0.30
C PRO A 525 9.41 -8.88 -0.39
N VAL A 526 8.65 -9.99 -0.47
CA VAL A 526 7.19 -9.98 -0.48
C VAL A 526 6.70 -10.30 0.94
N PRO A 527 6.13 -9.32 1.67
CA PRO A 527 5.77 -9.52 3.07
C PRO A 527 4.51 -10.38 3.26
N GLY A 528 3.73 -10.62 2.21
CA GLY A 528 2.44 -11.30 2.28
C GLY A 528 1.65 -11.21 0.98
N GLY A 529 0.38 -11.62 1.00
CA GLY A 529 -0.48 -11.54 -0.18
C GLY A 529 -1.93 -11.25 0.14
N PHE A 530 -2.64 -10.71 -0.86
CA PHE A 530 -4.04 -10.31 -0.76
C PHE A 530 -4.97 -11.41 -1.24
N ARG A 531 -6.05 -11.61 -0.49
CA ARG A 531 -7.14 -12.54 -0.80
C ARG A 531 -8.48 -11.90 -0.46
N VAL A 532 -9.54 -12.46 -1.01
CA VAL A 532 -10.93 -12.21 -0.61
C VAL A 532 -11.60 -13.53 -0.25
N ALA A 533 -12.44 -13.53 0.79
CA ALA A 533 -13.24 -14.68 1.18
C ALA A 533 -14.41 -14.87 0.21
N LEU A 534 -14.45 -16.02 -0.48
CA LEU A 534 -15.50 -16.37 -1.44
C LEU A 534 -16.80 -16.81 -0.76
N LYS A 535 -16.67 -17.34 0.46
CA LYS A 535 -17.75 -17.73 1.36
C LYS A 535 -17.30 -17.55 2.80
N THR A 536 -18.23 -17.54 3.74
CA THR A 536 -17.88 -17.51 5.15
C THR A 536 -17.25 -18.83 5.56
N PHE A 537 -16.14 -18.79 6.31
CA PHE A 537 -15.48 -19.97 6.86
C PHE A 537 -14.90 -19.69 8.26
N VAL A 538 -14.57 -20.74 9.00
CA VAL A 538 -13.95 -20.63 10.33
C VAL A 538 -12.44 -20.81 10.20
N LEU A 539 -11.68 -19.89 10.79
CA LEU A 539 -10.23 -19.94 10.89
C LEU A 539 -9.82 -19.61 12.32
N ASN A 540 -9.06 -20.50 12.95
CA ASN A 540 -8.58 -20.36 14.33
C ASN A 540 -9.68 -19.97 15.34
N GLY A 541 -10.87 -20.57 15.22
CA GLY A 541 -12.01 -20.30 16.10
C GLY A 541 -12.83 -19.05 15.76
N TYR A 542 -12.46 -18.27 14.75
CA TYR A 542 -13.16 -17.06 14.31
C TYR A 542 -13.81 -17.24 12.95
N GLN A 543 -14.92 -16.53 12.70
CA GLN A 543 -15.51 -16.47 11.37
C GLN A 543 -14.78 -15.44 10.49
N ILE A 544 -14.52 -15.83 9.24
CA ILE A 544 -14.05 -14.95 8.17
C ILE A 544 -15.23 -14.77 7.22
N PRO A 545 -15.96 -13.64 7.27
CA PRO A 545 -17.18 -13.48 6.49
C PRO A 545 -16.90 -13.38 4.99
N LYS A 546 -17.86 -13.85 4.18
CA LYS A 546 -17.83 -13.67 2.72
C LYS A 546 -17.60 -12.20 2.34
N GLY A 547 -16.75 -11.97 1.34
CA GLY A 547 -16.43 -10.64 0.81
C GLY A 547 -15.39 -9.86 1.60
N TRP A 548 -14.96 -10.33 2.77
CA TRP A 548 -13.88 -9.69 3.51
C TRP A 548 -12.52 -9.99 2.86
N ASN A 549 -11.65 -9.00 2.89
CA ASN A 549 -10.26 -9.17 2.50
C ASN A 549 -9.53 -10.03 3.54
N VAL A 550 -8.63 -10.88 3.08
CA VAL A 550 -7.72 -11.67 3.91
C VAL A 550 -6.30 -11.35 3.48
N ILE A 551 -5.50 -10.76 4.36
CA ILE A 551 -4.09 -10.47 4.10
C ILE A 551 -3.26 -11.40 4.98
N TYR A 552 -2.67 -12.41 4.37
CA TYR A 552 -1.73 -13.27 5.07
C TYR A 552 -0.32 -12.64 5.08
N SER A 553 0.45 -12.89 6.14
CA SER A 553 1.80 -12.35 6.30
C SER A 553 2.85 -13.46 6.28
N ILE A 554 3.79 -13.38 5.34
CA ILE A 554 4.97 -14.26 5.25
C ILE A 554 5.97 -13.86 6.34
N CYS A 555 6.31 -12.57 6.41
CA CYS A 555 7.29 -12.04 7.36
C CYS A 555 6.87 -12.33 8.81
N ASP A 556 5.62 -12.03 9.18
CA ASP A 556 5.16 -12.33 10.54
C ASP A 556 5.08 -13.84 10.78
N THR A 557 4.76 -14.66 9.78
CA THR A 557 4.71 -16.12 9.94
C THR A 557 6.10 -16.70 10.21
N HIS A 558 7.14 -16.20 9.55
CA HIS A 558 8.53 -16.58 9.84
C HIS A 558 8.98 -16.10 11.23
N ASP A 559 8.43 -14.98 11.71
CA ASP A 559 8.78 -14.39 13.01
C ASP A 559 7.99 -14.97 14.20
N VAL A 560 6.81 -15.56 13.98
CA VAL A 560 6.03 -16.18 15.06
C VAL A 560 6.19 -17.69 15.15
N THR A 561 6.82 -18.34 14.16
CA THR A 561 6.98 -19.80 14.16
C THR A 561 8.01 -20.28 15.20
N ASP A 562 7.66 -21.33 15.93
CA ASP A 562 8.53 -21.96 16.93
C ASP A 562 9.64 -22.81 16.30
N VAL A 563 9.59 -23.04 14.99
CA VAL A 563 10.63 -23.78 14.24
C VAL A 563 11.95 -23.02 14.18
N PHE A 564 11.93 -21.70 14.38
CA PHE A 564 13.12 -20.87 14.38
C PHE A 564 13.40 -20.34 15.80
N PRO A 565 14.29 -20.98 16.57
CA PRO A 565 14.83 -20.36 17.79
C PRO A 565 15.76 -19.20 17.42
N ASP A 566 15.90 -18.23 18.32
CA ASP A 566 16.76 -17.03 18.17
C ASP A 566 16.45 -16.27 16.87
N ARG A 567 15.17 -15.91 16.71
CA ARG A 567 14.58 -15.46 15.43
C ARG A 567 15.24 -14.22 14.84
N GLN A 568 15.80 -13.37 15.69
CA GLN A 568 16.45 -12.11 15.29
C GLN A 568 17.92 -12.32 14.88
N GLU A 569 18.54 -13.45 15.26
CA GLU A 569 19.90 -13.76 14.87
C GLU A 569 19.97 -14.29 13.44
N PHE A 570 20.94 -13.78 12.68
CA PHE A 570 21.26 -14.30 11.36
C PHE A 570 22.12 -15.56 11.49
N ARG A 571 21.50 -16.73 11.45
CA ARG A 571 22.16 -18.04 11.67
C ARG A 571 21.86 -19.03 10.54
N PRO A 572 22.62 -18.99 9.42
CA PRO A 572 22.41 -19.85 8.25
C PRO A 572 22.39 -21.36 8.55
N GLU A 573 23.13 -21.81 9.56
CA GLU A 573 23.30 -23.20 9.96
C GLU A 573 21.98 -23.89 10.28
N ARG A 574 20.94 -23.14 10.66
CA ARG A 574 19.60 -23.69 10.92
C ARG A 574 19.02 -24.44 9.72
N PHE A 575 19.50 -24.13 8.51
CA PHE A 575 19.06 -24.76 7.28
C PHE A 575 19.97 -25.89 6.78
N MET A 576 21.01 -26.25 7.54
CA MET A 576 21.93 -27.34 7.21
C MET A 576 21.40 -28.71 7.66
N THR A 577 20.65 -28.77 8.77
CA THR A 577 20.32 -30.03 9.48
C THR A 577 18.88 -30.52 9.32
N THR A 578 17.97 -29.75 8.71
CA THR A 578 16.53 -30.10 8.69
C THR A 578 16.00 -30.51 7.32
N SER A 579 15.54 -31.76 7.23
CA SER A 579 14.40 -32.11 6.36
C SER A 579 13.14 -31.73 7.14
N PRO A 580 12.39 -30.68 6.74
CA PRO A 580 11.26 -30.21 7.50
C PRO A 580 10.11 -31.23 7.41
N SER A 581 9.52 -31.64 8.55
CA SER A 581 8.23 -32.37 8.59
C SER A 581 7.15 -31.64 7.80
N THR A 582 6.12 -32.33 7.33
CA THR A 582 5.05 -31.73 6.49
C THR A 582 4.41 -30.49 7.11
N SER A 583 4.26 -30.44 8.44
CA SER A 583 3.75 -29.26 9.18
C SER A 583 4.74 -28.10 9.24
N SER A 584 6.05 -28.37 9.22
CA SER A 584 7.08 -27.31 9.17
C SER A 584 7.26 -26.69 7.78
N ARG A 585 6.65 -27.24 6.71
CA ARG A 585 6.75 -26.66 5.35
C ARG A 585 6.10 -25.28 5.23
N PHE A 586 5.09 -24.96 6.02
CA PHE A 586 4.46 -23.64 6.03
C PHE A 586 5.07 -22.68 7.07
N SER A 587 6.07 -23.13 7.83
CA SER A 587 6.87 -22.27 8.70
C SER A 587 7.91 -21.47 7.92
N TYR A 588 8.26 -21.90 6.70
CA TYR A 588 9.17 -21.22 5.80
C TYR A 588 8.57 -21.12 4.39
N ILE A 589 8.00 -19.97 4.06
CA ILE A 589 7.24 -19.70 2.84
C ILE A 589 7.64 -18.36 2.18
N PRO A 590 8.95 -18.08 1.98
CA PRO A 590 9.37 -16.82 1.35
C PRO A 590 8.81 -16.63 -0.08
N PHE A 591 8.40 -17.73 -0.72
CA PHE A 591 7.82 -17.78 -2.06
C PHE A 591 6.31 -18.07 -2.05
N GLY A 592 5.66 -17.94 -0.89
CA GLY A 592 4.28 -18.33 -0.68
C GLY A 592 4.07 -19.85 -0.75
N GLY A 593 2.84 -20.26 -1.06
CA GLY A 593 2.42 -21.66 -1.04
C GLY A 593 1.13 -21.90 -1.84
N GLY A 594 0.71 -23.16 -1.93
CA GLY A 594 -0.50 -23.56 -2.66
C GLY A 594 -0.39 -23.39 -4.18
N ALA A 595 -1.55 -23.26 -4.84
CA ALA A 595 -1.67 -23.17 -6.31
C ALA A 595 -0.91 -21.97 -6.90
N ARG A 596 -0.72 -20.91 -6.11
CA ARG A 596 -0.05 -19.66 -6.50
C ARG A 596 1.38 -19.52 -5.96
N ARG A 597 1.97 -20.59 -5.42
CA ARG A 597 3.40 -20.61 -5.06
C ARG A 597 4.22 -20.17 -6.25
N LEU A 598 5.11 -19.18 -6.05
CA LEU A 598 6.04 -18.73 -7.09
C LEU A 598 6.89 -19.92 -7.56
N SER A 599 7.18 -19.94 -8.86
CA SER A 599 8.09 -20.93 -9.43
C SER A 599 9.45 -20.75 -8.74
N LYS A 600 9.92 -21.81 -8.07
CA LYS A 600 11.15 -21.82 -7.25
C LYS A 600 12.41 -21.33 -7.99
N TRP A 601 12.34 -21.24 -9.32
CA TRP A 601 13.43 -20.91 -10.22
C TRP A 601 13.60 -19.41 -10.52
N MET A 602 12.57 -18.58 -10.33
CA MET A 602 12.71 -17.12 -10.55
C MET A 602 13.76 -16.46 -9.65
N LEU A 603 14.23 -17.14 -8.59
CA LEU A 603 15.12 -16.56 -7.58
C LEU A 603 16.15 -17.53 -6.97
N ALA A 604 16.59 -18.54 -7.73
CA ALA A 604 17.67 -19.49 -7.36
C ALA A 604 17.41 -20.37 -6.12
N LYS A 605 17.14 -21.67 -6.33
CA LYS A 605 17.51 -22.72 -5.34
C LYS A 605 17.58 -24.16 -5.88
N ILE A 606 18.78 -24.73 -5.81
CA ILE A 606 19.25 -25.95 -5.10
C ILE A 606 18.26 -27.12 -4.92
N LYS A 607 18.57 -28.18 -5.70
CA LYS A 607 18.36 -29.63 -5.56
C LYS A 607 17.01 -30.27 -5.94
N LYS A 608 17.14 -31.05 -7.02
CA LYS A 608 16.48 -32.31 -7.44
C LYS A 608 15.69 -33.07 -6.35
N GLY A 609 14.48 -33.52 -6.72
CA GLY A 609 13.80 -34.62 -6.04
C GLY A 609 12.30 -34.74 -6.30
N ARG A 610 11.93 -35.18 -7.51
CA ARG A 610 10.65 -35.78 -7.93
C ARG A 610 9.37 -34.92 -7.90
N TYR A 611 8.76 -34.89 -9.09
CA TYR A 611 7.32 -34.87 -9.40
C TYR A 611 6.37 -35.05 -8.21
N TYR A 612 5.35 -34.19 -8.15
CA TYR A 612 3.94 -34.60 -8.23
C TYR A 612 3.09 -33.33 -8.48
N GLU A 613 2.68 -33.14 -9.74
CA GLU A 613 1.43 -32.46 -10.04
C GLU A 613 0.26 -33.32 -9.53
N GLU A 614 -0.73 -32.65 -8.95
CA GLU A 614 -2.11 -33.05 -8.65
C GLU A 614 -2.54 -34.49 -8.97
N ARG A 615 -3.04 -35.22 -7.95
CA ARG A 615 -4.32 -35.95 -8.06
C ARG A 615 -5.04 -35.96 -6.70
N TYR A 616 -6.27 -35.47 -6.69
CA TYR A 616 -7.28 -35.86 -5.72
C TYR A 616 -7.56 -37.36 -5.87
N PRO A 617 -7.98 -38.03 -4.79
CA PRO A 617 -9.19 -38.82 -4.90
C PRO A 617 -10.25 -38.30 -3.93
N ILE A 618 -11.45 -38.31 -4.49
CA ILE A 618 -12.77 -38.24 -3.87
C ILE A 618 -12.97 -39.52 -3.03
N VAL A 619 -13.71 -39.40 -1.91
CA VAL A 619 -14.30 -40.47 -1.08
C VAL A 619 -13.26 -41.28 -0.28
N GLN A 620 -13.35 -41.45 1.04
CA GLN A 620 -14.51 -41.68 1.93
C GLN A 620 -14.20 -41.16 3.34
#